data_AF-A0A2Z6ZYE0-F1
#
_entry.id   AF-A0A2Z6ZYE0-F1
#
_cell.length_a   1.000
_cell.length_b   1.000
_cell.length_c   1.000
_cell.angle_alpha   90.00
_cell.angle_beta   90.00
_cell.angle_gamma   90.00
#
_symmetry.space_group_name_H-M   'P 1'
#
loop_
_entity.id
_entity.type
_entity.pdbx_description
1 polymer ?
#
loop_
_entity_poly.entity_id
_entity_poly.type
_entity_poly.pdbx_seq_one_letter_code
_entity_poly.pdbx_strand_id
1 'polypeptide(L)'
;MVNSKYWGGANSGYPVFAYLGAESPLDDDLEAIGFLTDNAPSFKALLVYIEHRYYGNSRPFGSIQEVVQNDTKRGYFNSAQAIADYAQVLLHVKEQFSAHISPIIVVGGSYGGMLAAWFRLKYPHIALGALASSAPILYFDTLLHKMDIIQLSPRISRKLENSNELKDYLEAIYTIAAQYNHPPDFPVTKVCDGIDRAPRGTDNLGRIYAGIVSYRGEMKCYDTNEFNTTDETSVGW
;
A
#
# COMPACT_ATOMS: atom_id res chain seq x y z
N MET A 1 4.30 -16.42 -8.75
CA MET A 1 5.64 -17.05 -8.80
C MET A 1 5.90 -17.86 -7.54
N VAL A 2 6.65 -18.97 -7.62
CA VAL A 2 7.09 -19.75 -6.45
C VAL A 2 8.61 -19.94 -6.52
N ASN A 3 9.32 -19.75 -5.41
CA ASN A 3 10.76 -19.96 -5.31
C ASN A 3 11.09 -20.87 -4.12
N SER A 4 11.63 -22.05 -4.44
CA SER A 4 11.98 -23.11 -3.50
C SER A 4 13.48 -23.23 -3.22
N LYS A 5 14.32 -22.29 -3.68
CA LYS A 5 15.79 -22.36 -3.59
C LYS A 5 16.31 -22.65 -2.18
N TYR A 6 15.70 -22.06 -1.16
CA TYR A 6 16.10 -22.22 0.24
C TYR A 6 15.13 -23.07 1.05
N TRP A 7 14.09 -23.63 0.41
CA TRP A 7 13.03 -24.31 1.12
C TRP A 7 13.54 -25.64 1.70
N GLY A 8 13.34 -25.82 3.00
CA GLY A 8 13.81 -27.00 3.72
C GLY A 8 12.97 -28.27 3.50
N GLY A 9 11.91 -28.19 2.71
CA GLY A 9 11.05 -29.31 2.33
C GLY A 9 9.80 -29.48 3.21
N ALA A 10 8.92 -30.39 2.77
CA ALA A 10 7.58 -30.57 3.33
C ALA A 10 7.54 -31.16 4.75
N ASN A 11 8.51 -32.00 5.10
CA ASN A 11 8.41 -32.91 6.24
C ASN A 11 8.78 -32.29 7.60
N SER A 12 9.30 -31.07 7.62
CA SER A 12 9.81 -30.43 8.85
C SER A 12 9.07 -29.13 9.21
N GLY A 13 7.92 -28.87 8.57
CA GLY A 13 7.08 -27.71 8.91
C GLY A 13 7.76 -26.35 8.65
N TYR A 14 8.68 -26.27 7.68
CA TYR A 14 9.30 -25.00 7.30
C TYR A 14 8.25 -24.04 6.74
N PRO A 15 8.33 -22.74 7.05
CA PRO A 15 7.28 -21.80 6.72
C PRO A 15 7.17 -21.53 5.21
N VAL A 16 5.97 -21.15 4.81
CA VAL A 16 5.71 -20.51 3.52
C VAL A 16 5.61 -19.00 3.77
N PHE A 17 6.46 -18.22 3.12
CA PHE A 17 6.32 -16.77 3.08
C PHE A 17 5.62 -16.36 1.80
N ALA A 18 4.46 -15.74 1.96
CA ALA A 18 3.58 -15.40 0.86
C ALA A 18 3.45 -13.88 0.72
N TYR A 19 4.00 -13.31 -0.35
CA TYR A 19 3.77 -11.92 -0.69
C TYR A 19 2.43 -11.77 -1.42
N LEU A 20 1.56 -10.92 -0.88
CA LEU A 20 0.27 -10.59 -1.47
C LEU A 20 0.45 -9.34 -2.32
N GLY A 21 0.35 -9.49 -3.64
CA GLY A 21 0.47 -8.42 -4.61
C GLY A 21 -0.52 -7.29 -4.34
N ALA A 22 -0.10 -6.09 -4.69
CA ALA A 22 -0.84 -4.86 -4.46
C ALA A 22 -1.35 -4.31 -5.81
N GLU A 23 -1.25 -3.02 -6.03
CA GLU A 23 -1.78 -2.27 -7.18
C GLU A 23 -0.82 -2.20 -8.39
N SER A 24 -0.01 -3.24 -8.60
CA SER A 24 1.08 -3.26 -9.59
C SER A 24 1.36 -4.66 -10.16
N PRO A 25 1.93 -4.75 -11.37
CA PRO A 25 2.54 -5.98 -11.86
C PRO A 25 3.61 -6.50 -10.91
N LEU A 26 3.68 -7.82 -10.70
CA LEU A 26 4.71 -8.37 -9.82
C LEU A 26 6.12 -8.29 -10.41
N ASP A 27 6.26 -8.30 -11.73
CA ASP A 27 7.56 -8.34 -12.39
C ASP A 27 8.46 -7.15 -11.99
N ASP A 28 7.85 -5.99 -11.75
CA ASP A 28 8.55 -4.76 -11.32
C ASP A 28 8.81 -4.71 -9.80
N ASP A 29 7.99 -5.40 -8.99
CA ASP A 29 8.05 -5.32 -7.53
C ASP A 29 9.04 -6.32 -6.89
N LEU A 30 9.38 -7.41 -7.59
CA LEU A 30 10.19 -8.49 -7.01
C LEU A 30 11.59 -8.05 -6.57
N GLU A 31 12.19 -7.07 -7.24
CA GLU A 31 13.49 -6.50 -6.85
C GLU A 31 13.40 -5.62 -5.59
N ALA A 32 12.25 -4.99 -5.35
CA ALA A 32 12.01 -4.13 -4.19
C ALA A 32 11.59 -4.93 -2.94
N ILE A 33 10.97 -6.10 -3.10
CA ILE A 33 10.49 -6.95 -1.99
C ILE A 33 11.64 -7.83 -1.44
N GLY A 34 12.64 -7.19 -0.83
CA GLY A 34 13.82 -7.88 -0.28
C GLY A 34 13.52 -8.77 0.94
N PHE A 35 12.53 -8.42 1.76
CA PHE A 35 12.27 -9.10 3.05
C PHE A 35 12.12 -10.62 2.92
N LEU A 36 11.37 -11.09 1.91
CA LEU A 36 11.15 -12.52 1.70
C LEU A 36 12.46 -13.23 1.35
N THR A 37 13.19 -12.73 0.36
CA THR A 37 14.44 -13.34 -0.11
C THR A 37 15.56 -13.28 0.93
N ASP A 38 15.63 -12.19 1.69
CA ASP A 38 16.67 -11.98 2.72
C ASP A 38 16.49 -12.93 3.91
N ASN A 39 15.23 -13.26 4.24
CA ASN A 39 14.91 -14.13 5.37
C ASN A 39 14.77 -15.61 4.98
N ALA A 40 14.55 -15.93 3.70
CA ALA A 40 14.36 -17.30 3.24
C ALA A 40 15.47 -18.28 3.68
N PRO A 41 16.77 -17.93 3.66
CA PRO A 41 17.83 -18.86 4.09
C PRO A 41 17.74 -19.21 5.58
N SER A 42 17.46 -18.23 6.44
CA SER A 42 17.41 -18.41 7.90
C SER A 42 16.21 -19.26 8.32
N PHE A 43 15.06 -19.05 7.66
CA PHE A 43 13.83 -19.79 7.96
C PHE A 43 13.67 -21.06 7.12
N LYS A 44 14.54 -21.26 6.11
CA LYS A 44 14.40 -22.29 5.07
C LYS A 44 13.02 -22.26 4.43
N ALA A 45 12.53 -21.06 4.13
CA ALA A 45 11.15 -20.82 3.74
C ALA A 45 10.89 -21.12 2.25
N LEU A 46 9.68 -21.56 1.94
CA LEU A 46 9.15 -21.54 0.57
C LEU A 46 8.62 -20.14 0.28
N LEU A 47 9.07 -19.51 -0.80
CA LEU A 47 8.60 -18.18 -1.17
C LEU A 47 7.50 -18.28 -2.23
N VAL A 48 6.40 -17.59 -1.99
CA VAL A 48 5.26 -17.50 -2.90
C VAL A 48 4.95 -16.03 -3.12
N TYR A 49 4.87 -15.61 -4.38
CA TYR A 49 4.47 -14.26 -4.76
C TYR A 49 3.20 -14.38 -5.59
N ILE A 50 2.12 -13.74 -5.13
CA ILE A 50 0.81 -13.86 -5.76
C ILE A 50 0.43 -12.50 -6.33
N GLU A 51 0.26 -12.44 -7.65
CA GLU A 51 -0.11 -11.19 -8.32
C GLU A 51 -1.58 -10.91 -8.08
N HIS A 52 -1.90 -9.64 -7.85
CA HIS A 52 -3.27 -9.22 -7.63
C HIS A 52 -4.08 -9.31 -8.93
N ARG A 53 -5.33 -9.75 -8.82
CA ARG A 53 -6.26 -9.73 -9.96
C ARG A 53 -6.34 -8.34 -10.59
N TYR A 54 -6.42 -8.30 -11.92
CA TYR A 54 -6.42 -7.12 -12.79
C TYR A 54 -5.10 -6.34 -12.90
N TYR A 55 -4.05 -6.72 -12.17
CA TYR A 55 -2.72 -6.15 -12.32
C TYR A 55 -1.79 -7.10 -13.06
N GLY A 56 -0.73 -6.55 -13.66
CA GLY A 56 0.24 -7.32 -14.45
C GLY A 56 -0.41 -8.21 -15.49
N ASN A 57 -0.13 -9.51 -15.41
CA ASN A 57 -0.64 -10.54 -16.31
C ASN A 57 -1.92 -11.23 -15.79
N SER A 58 -2.30 -10.97 -14.54
CA SER A 58 -3.43 -11.62 -13.86
C SER A 58 -4.75 -10.95 -14.18
N ARG A 59 -5.21 -11.00 -15.44
CA ARG A 59 -6.36 -10.22 -15.95
C ARG A 59 -7.55 -11.10 -16.39
N PRO A 60 -8.53 -11.39 -15.52
CA PRO A 60 -9.64 -12.31 -15.83
C PRO A 60 -10.52 -11.88 -17.01
N PHE A 61 -10.69 -10.57 -17.24
CA PHE A 61 -11.61 -10.03 -18.25
C PHE A 61 -10.96 -9.05 -19.23
N GLY A 62 -9.64 -9.17 -19.46
CA GLY A 62 -8.90 -8.30 -20.35
C GLY A 62 -8.38 -7.04 -19.66
N SER A 63 -8.28 -5.94 -20.40
CA SER A 63 -7.68 -4.70 -19.91
C SER A 63 -8.52 -4.04 -18.78
N ILE A 64 -7.86 -3.33 -17.86
CA ILE A 64 -8.58 -2.62 -16.80
C ILE A 64 -9.54 -1.58 -17.39
N GLN A 65 -9.20 -0.98 -18.53
CA GLN A 65 -10.08 -0.04 -19.25
C GLN A 65 -11.41 -0.70 -19.64
N GLU A 66 -11.39 -1.95 -20.10
CA GLU A 66 -12.61 -2.69 -20.45
C GLU A 66 -13.43 -3.10 -19.21
N VAL A 67 -12.74 -3.38 -18.10
CA VAL A 67 -13.37 -3.79 -16.83
C VAL A 67 -14.11 -2.63 -16.20
N VAL A 68 -13.49 -1.44 -16.14
CA VAL A 68 -14.08 -0.25 -15.51
C VAL A 68 -15.35 0.21 -16.22
N GLN A 69 -15.44 0.00 -17.54
CA GLN A 69 -16.59 0.39 -18.37
C GLN A 69 -17.77 -0.60 -18.30
N ASN A 70 -17.61 -1.74 -17.62
CA ASN A 70 -18.64 -2.77 -17.52
C ASN A 70 -18.91 -3.09 -16.05
N ASP A 71 -20.06 -2.66 -15.54
CA ASP A 71 -20.42 -2.78 -14.12
C ASP A 71 -20.33 -4.23 -13.61
N THR A 72 -20.76 -5.20 -14.42
CA THR A 72 -20.71 -6.63 -14.05
C THR A 72 -19.27 -7.12 -13.93
N LYS A 73 -18.37 -6.70 -14.84
CA LYS A 73 -16.94 -7.07 -14.77
C LYS A 73 -16.22 -6.33 -13.65
N ARG A 74 -16.52 -5.04 -13.46
CA ARG A 74 -15.99 -4.20 -12.38
C ARG A 74 -16.34 -4.76 -11.01
N GLY A 75 -17.50 -5.37 -10.85
CA GLY A 75 -17.91 -6.02 -9.59
C GLY A 75 -16.96 -7.12 -9.08
N TYR A 76 -16.10 -7.68 -9.94
CA TYR A 76 -15.08 -8.65 -9.53
C TYR A 76 -13.73 -8.02 -9.15
N PHE A 77 -13.56 -6.73 -9.40
CA PHE A 77 -12.36 -5.96 -9.02
C PHE A 77 -12.56 -5.34 -7.65
N ASN A 78 -12.30 -6.13 -6.60
CA ASN A 78 -12.33 -5.71 -5.20
C ASN A 78 -11.41 -6.59 -4.35
N SER A 79 -11.02 -6.09 -3.18
CA SER A 79 -10.18 -6.77 -2.20
C SER A 79 -10.76 -8.08 -1.68
N ALA A 80 -12.08 -8.17 -1.43
CA ALA A 80 -12.71 -9.39 -0.91
C ALA A 80 -12.49 -10.59 -1.85
N GLN A 81 -12.55 -10.32 -3.14
CA GLN A 81 -12.28 -11.27 -4.19
C GLN A 81 -10.77 -11.57 -4.34
N ALA A 82 -9.91 -10.55 -4.23
CA ALA A 82 -8.45 -10.74 -4.27
C ALA A 82 -7.95 -11.63 -3.12
N ILE A 83 -8.41 -11.40 -1.88
CA ILE A 83 -8.03 -12.25 -0.75
C ILE A 83 -8.57 -13.68 -0.89
N ALA A 84 -9.70 -13.88 -1.58
CA ALA A 84 -10.20 -15.21 -1.89
C ALA A 84 -9.30 -15.95 -2.91
N ASP A 85 -8.78 -15.24 -3.92
CA ASP A 85 -7.79 -15.81 -4.84
C ASP A 85 -6.52 -16.22 -4.12
N TYR A 86 -6.01 -15.35 -3.25
CA TYR A 86 -4.82 -15.63 -2.46
C TYR A 86 -5.00 -16.89 -1.61
N ALA A 87 -6.19 -17.09 -1.04
CA ALA A 87 -6.50 -18.28 -0.26
C ALA A 87 -6.45 -19.54 -1.14
N GLN A 88 -7.07 -19.51 -2.31
CA GLN A 88 -7.06 -20.64 -3.24
C GLN A 88 -5.66 -20.96 -3.75
N VAL A 89 -4.87 -19.94 -4.12
CA VAL A 89 -3.49 -20.13 -4.56
C VAL A 89 -2.64 -20.74 -3.46
N LEU A 90 -2.76 -20.26 -2.21
CA LEU A 90 -1.97 -20.78 -1.10
C LEU A 90 -2.34 -22.23 -0.75
N LEU A 91 -3.63 -22.58 -0.77
CA LEU A 91 -4.07 -23.95 -0.59
C LEU A 91 -3.54 -24.84 -1.71
N HIS A 92 -3.62 -24.39 -2.96
CA HIS A 92 -3.07 -25.11 -4.10
C HIS A 92 -1.55 -25.33 -3.96
N VAL A 93 -0.80 -24.31 -3.54
CA VAL A 93 0.65 -24.44 -3.29
C VAL A 93 0.94 -25.45 -2.18
N LYS A 94 0.16 -25.45 -1.08
CA LYS A 94 0.34 -26.43 -0.01
C LYS A 94 0.15 -27.86 -0.52
N GLU A 95 -0.84 -28.09 -1.38
CA GLU A 95 -1.06 -29.39 -2.00
C GLU A 95 0.09 -29.78 -2.95
N GLN A 96 0.45 -28.89 -3.89
CA GLN A 96 1.49 -29.14 -4.89
C GLN A 96 2.86 -29.45 -4.27
N PHE A 97 3.19 -28.81 -3.16
CA PHE A 97 4.46 -28.99 -2.45
C PHE A 97 4.35 -29.95 -1.26
N SER A 98 3.22 -30.62 -1.06
CA SER A 98 2.94 -31.47 0.12
C SER A 98 3.20 -30.76 1.46
N ALA A 99 3.12 -29.42 1.47
CA ALA A 99 3.49 -28.55 2.58
C ALA A 99 2.35 -28.41 3.61
N HIS A 100 1.57 -29.46 3.86
CA HIS A 100 0.32 -29.40 4.64
C HIS A 100 0.53 -28.90 6.08
N ILE A 101 1.66 -29.28 6.70
CA ILE A 101 2.04 -28.85 8.06
C ILE A 101 2.81 -27.53 8.10
N SER A 102 3.15 -26.97 6.94
CA SER A 102 3.94 -25.74 6.86
C SER A 102 3.07 -24.53 7.24
N PRO A 103 3.50 -23.69 8.21
CA PRO A 103 2.78 -22.48 8.56
C PRO A 103 2.96 -21.44 7.45
N ILE A 104 1.88 -20.72 7.12
CA ILE A 104 1.95 -19.61 6.16
C ILE A 104 2.04 -18.28 6.93
N ILE A 105 3.01 -17.44 6.56
CA ILE A 105 3.06 -16.03 6.93
C ILE A 105 2.81 -15.20 5.67
N VAL A 106 1.75 -14.41 5.69
CA VAL A 106 1.45 -13.49 4.58
C VAL A 106 2.11 -12.15 4.80
N VAL A 107 2.59 -11.52 3.74
CA VAL A 107 3.37 -10.29 3.78
C VAL A 107 2.85 -9.35 2.69
N GLY A 108 2.79 -8.06 2.97
CA GLY A 108 2.51 -7.05 1.95
C GLY A 108 2.87 -5.65 2.42
N GLY A 109 3.05 -4.74 1.46
CA GLY A 109 3.30 -3.31 1.69
C GLY A 109 2.14 -2.46 1.17
N SER A 110 1.90 -1.27 1.76
CA SER A 110 0.83 -0.36 1.32
C SER A 110 -0.54 -1.06 1.29
N TYR A 111 -1.27 -1.03 0.17
CA TYR A 111 -2.48 -1.81 -0.06
C TYR A 111 -2.25 -3.32 0.12
N GLY A 112 -1.15 -3.87 -0.40
CA GLY A 112 -0.76 -5.27 -0.15
C GLY A 112 -0.62 -5.57 1.34
N GLY A 113 -0.20 -4.60 2.15
CA GLY A 113 -0.16 -4.70 3.60
C GLY A 113 -1.55 -4.73 4.23
N MET A 114 -2.50 -3.94 3.72
CA MET A 114 -3.90 -4.02 4.12
C MET A 114 -4.50 -5.38 3.75
N LEU A 115 -4.24 -5.88 2.54
CA LEU A 115 -4.63 -7.22 2.11
C LEU A 115 -4.04 -8.30 3.02
N ALA A 116 -2.76 -8.20 3.42
CA ALA A 116 -2.14 -9.16 4.34
C ALA A 116 -2.82 -9.16 5.72
N ALA A 117 -3.13 -8.00 6.27
CA ALA A 117 -3.86 -7.88 7.52
C ALA A 117 -5.28 -8.45 7.41
N TRP A 118 -6.05 -8.05 6.40
CA TRP A 118 -7.41 -8.53 6.16
C TRP A 118 -7.45 -10.02 5.86
N PHE A 119 -6.48 -10.54 5.12
CA PHE A 119 -6.33 -11.96 4.84
C PHE A 119 -6.17 -12.75 6.14
N ARG A 120 -5.29 -12.31 7.05
CA ARG A 120 -5.12 -12.98 8.35
C ARG A 120 -6.39 -12.92 9.21
N LEU A 121 -7.14 -11.83 9.15
CA LEU A 121 -8.42 -11.70 9.87
C LEU A 121 -9.51 -12.62 9.29
N LYS A 122 -9.59 -12.75 7.96
CA LYS A 122 -10.64 -13.53 7.26
C LYS A 122 -10.30 -15.02 7.12
N TYR A 123 -9.04 -15.35 6.91
CA TYR A 123 -8.54 -16.71 6.72
C TYR A 123 -7.50 -17.11 7.79
N PRO A 124 -7.85 -17.03 9.10
CA PRO A 124 -6.91 -17.34 10.17
C PRO A 124 -6.53 -18.83 10.23
N HIS A 125 -7.31 -19.69 9.55
CA HIS A 125 -7.04 -21.12 9.39
C HIS A 125 -6.03 -21.41 8.27
N ILE A 126 -5.72 -20.43 7.40
CA ILE A 126 -4.74 -20.56 6.31
C ILE A 126 -3.43 -19.89 6.71
N ALA A 127 -3.47 -18.60 7.08
CA ALA A 127 -2.29 -17.84 7.48
C ALA A 127 -2.13 -17.82 9.01
N LEU A 128 -0.97 -18.24 9.51
CA LEU A 128 -0.61 -18.18 10.93
C LEU A 128 -0.43 -16.73 11.41
N GLY A 129 0.14 -15.89 10.56
CA GLY A 129 0.43 -14.48 10.85
C GLY A 129 0.51 -13.63 9.59
N ALA A 130 0.51 -12.32 9.79
CA ALA A 130 0.66 -11.33 8.73
C ALA A 130 1.72 -10.28 9.10
N LEU A 131 2.55 -9.91 8.13
CA LEU A 131 3.39 -8.72 8.18
C LEU A 131 2.78 -7.66 7.25
N ALA A 132 2.04 -6.72 7.84
CA ALA A 132 1.39 -5.62 7.15
C ALA A 132 2.29 -4.37 7.22
N SER A 133 3.17 -4.20 6.23
CA SER A 133 4.14 -3.10 6.21
C SER A 133 3.50 -1.82 5.68
N SER A 134 3.59 -0.73 6.43
CA SER A 134 3.05 0.58 6.05
C SER A 134 1.62 0.52 5.51
N ALA A 135 0.78 -0.30 6.14
CA ALA A 135 -0.61 -0.54 5.73
C ALA A 135 -1.54 0.52 6.34
N PRO A 136 -2.18 1.40 5.55
CA PRO A 136 -3.02 2.48 6.05
C PRO A 136 -4.43 1.98 6.46
N ILE A 137 -4.52 0.95 7.30
CA ILE A 137 -5.78 0.27 7.68
C ILE A 137 -6.76 1.24 8.38
N LEU A 138 -6.25 2.24 9.11
CA LEU A 138 -7.04 3.22 9.85
C LEU A 138 -7.40 4.48 9.05
N TYR A 139 -6.98 4.56 7.78
CA TYR A 139 -7.20 5.75 6.95
C TYR A 139 -8.70 6.07 6.74
N PHE A 140 -9.57 5.08 6.93
CA PHE A 140 -11.03 5.23 6.78
C PHE A 140 -11.77 5.57 8.08
N ASP A 141 -11.11 5.55 9.25
CA ASP A 141 -11.77 5.74 10.56
C ASP A 141 -11.86 7.22 11.02
N THR A 142 -11.16 8.17 10.38
CA THR A 142 -10.93 9.54 10.91
C THR A 142 -11.91 10.64 10.45
N LEU A 143 -13.10 10.32 9.93
CA LEU A 143 -14.05 11.32 9.40
C LEU A 143 -14.81 12.19 10.44
N LEU A 144 -14.41 12.24 11.71
CA LEU A 144 -14.98 13.17 12.69
C LEU A 144 -13.87 13.75 13.58
N HIS A 145 -13.57 15.05 13.45
CA HIS A 145 -13.38 16.03 14.56
C HIS A 145 -12.78 17.35 14.04
N LYS A 146 -13.56 18.44 14.06
CA LYS A 146 -13.25 19.78 13.53
C LYS A 146 -12.31 20.61 14.44
N MET A 147 -11.39 21.42 13.88
CA MET A 147 -10.91 22.71 14.43
C MET A 147 -10.17 23.61 13.39
N ASP A 148 -10.80 24.74 13.02
CA ASP A 148 -10.39 25.88 12.16
C ASP A 148 -8.93 26.04 11.66
N ILE A 149 -8.78 26.25 10.34
CA ILE A 149 -7.57 26.79 9.70
C ILE A 149 -7.95 27.89 8.69
N ILE A 150 -7.57 29.14 8.95
CA ILE A 150 -7.91 30.32 8.12
C ILE A 150 -6.71 30.84 7.26
N GLN A 151 -5.52 30.24 7.32
CA GLN A 151 -4.34 30.83 6.64
C GLN A 151 -3.92 30.18 5.31
N LEU A 152 -4.40 28.99 4.94
CA LEU A 152 -4.05 28.32 3.67
C LEU A 152 -5.09 28.52 2.54
N SER A 153 -6.20 29.22 2.84
CA SER A 153 -7.35 29.40 1.93
C SER A 153 -7.04 29.90 0.51
N PRO A 154 -6.06 30.78 0.23
CA PRO A 154 -5.95 31.39 -1.11
C PRO A 154 -5.41 30.47 -2.21
N ARG A 155 -4.79 29.33 -1.86
CA ARG A 155 -4.09 28.44 -2.83
C ARG A 155 -4.61 27.00 -2.81
N ILE A 156 -5.78 26.76 -2.23
CA ILE A 156 -6.46 25.45 -2.23
C ILE A 156 -7.53 25.45 -3.33
N SER A 157 -7.59 24.37 -4.11
CA SER A 157 -8.49 24.23 -5.30
C SER A 157 -9.97 24.42 -4.98
N ARG A 158 -10.34 24.26 -3.71
CA ARG A 158 -11.69 24.31 -3.19
C ARG A 158 -11.71 25.03 -1.85
N LYS A 159 -12.86 25.60 -1.50
CA LYS A 159 -13.12 26.02 -0.12
C LYS A 159 -13.08 24.78 0.77
N LEU A 160 -12.15 24.73 1.72
CA LEU A 160 -12.13 23.72 2.77
C LEU A 160 -13.44 23.75 3.53
N GLU A 161 -14.08 22.60 3.74
CA GLU A 161 -15.27 22.52 4.59
C GLU A 161 -14.86 22.50 6.06
N ASN A 162 -13.69 21.95 6.37
CA ASN A 162 -13.10 21.95 7.71
C ASN A 162 -11.56 21.80 7.68
N SER A 163 -10.95 21.90 8.86
CA SER A 163 -9.50 21.80 9.06
C SER A 163 -8.89 20.42 8.83
N ASN A 164 -9.70 19.35 8.91
CA ASN A 164 -9.21 17.99 8.77
C ASN A 164 -8.81 17.73 7.33
N GLU A 165 -9.55 18.25 6.35
CA GLU A 165 -9.16 18.15 4.94
C GLU A 165 -7.71 18.63 4.73
N LEU A 166 -7.32 19.71 5.40
CA LEU A 166 -5.96 20.21 5.33
C LEU A 166 -4.99 19.39 6.18
N LYS A 167 -5.39 18.98 7.39
CA LYS A 167 -4.56 18.14 8.26
C LYS A 167 -4.25 16.80 7.58
N ASP A 168 -5.26 16.12 7.06
CA ASP A 168 -5.17 14.83 6.39
C ASP A 168 -4.33 14.95 5.12
N TYR A 169 -4.51 16.02 4.35
CA TYR A 169 -3.65 16.33 3.20
C TYR A 169 -2.17 16.50 3.58
N LEU A 170 -1.89 17.24 4.66
CA LEU A 170 -0.53 17.43 5.15
C LEU A 170 0.06 16.11 5.66
N GLU A 171 -0.70 15.35 6.45
CA GLU A 171 -0.28 14.04 6.96
C GLU A 171 0.03 13.07 5.81
N ALA A 172 -0.79 13.04 4.77
CA ALA A 172 -0.53 12.24 3.57
C ALA A 172 0.79 12.64 2.90
N ILE A 173 1.05 13.94 2.69
CA ILE A 173 2.30 14.43 2.10
C ILE A 173 3.52 13.99 2.92
N TYR A 174 3.50 14.21 4.24
CA TYR A 174 4.64 13.85 5.08
C TYR A 174 4.84 12.34 5.16
N THR A 175 3.75 11.56 5.17
CA THR A 175 3.80 10.09 5.19
C THR A 175 4.40 9.54 3.90
N ILE A 176 3.97 10.05 2.74
CA ILE A 176 4.52 9.66 1.43
C ILE A 176 6.00 10.06 1.35
N ALA A 177 6.35 11.27 1.78
CA ALA A 177 7.74 11.70 1.78
C ALA A 177 8.63 10.79 2.64
N ALA A 178 8.16 10.39 3.82
CA ALA A 178 8.88 9.45 4.69
C ALA A 178 8.98 8.04 4.08
N GLN A 179 7.88 7.55 3.49
CA GLN A 179 7.79 6.22 2.89
C GLN A 179 8.80 6.03 1.75
N TYR A 180 8.94 7.03 0.89
CA TYR A 180 9.83 6.99 -0.28
C TYR A 180 11.16 7.72 -0.04
N ASN A 181 11.61 7.81 1.22
CA ASN A 181 12.84 8.51 1.58
C ASN A 181 14.11 7.71 1.28
N HIS A 182 14.42 7.53 0.00
CA HIS A 182 15.59 6.81 -0.47
C HIS A 182 16.30 7.53 -1.62
N PRO A 183 17.55 7.17 -1.94
CA PRO A 183 18.23 7.71 -3.12
C PRO A 183 17.47 7.40 -4.41
N PRO A 184 17.51 8.31 -5.41
CA PRO A 184 18.23 9.58 -5.43
C PRO A 184 17.43 10.77 -4.85
N ASP A 185 16.14 10.58 -4.56
CA ASP A 185 15.21 11.69 -4.39
C ASP A 185 15.13 12.27 -2.98
N PHE A 186 15.36 11.47 -1.94
CA PHE A 186 15.28 11.84 -0.52
C PHE A 186 14.18 12.88 -0.19
N PRO A 187 12.89 12.59 -0.46
CA PRO A 187 11.77 13.48 -0.21
C PRO A 187 11.75 14.17 1.15
N VAL A 188 12.13 13.48 2.25
CA VAL A 188 12.17 14.09 3.59
C VAL A 188 13.16 15.26 3.61
N THR A 189 14.31 15.09 2.96
CA THR A 189 15.32 16.16 2.86
C THR A 189 14.77 17.35 2.10
N LYS A 190 14.07 17.13 0.97
CA LYS A 190 13.43 18.19 0.18
C LYS A 190 12.40 18.97 1.01
N VAL A 191 11.57 18.27 1.78
CA VAL A 191 10.56 18.88 2.66
C VAL A 191 11.23 19.69 3.78
N CYS A 192 12.21 19.10 4.48
CA CYS A 192 12.94 19.75 5.56
C CYS A 192 13.69 21.00 5.07
N ASP A 193 14.34 20.93 3.90
CA ASP A 193 15.01 22.07 3.27
C ASP A 193 14.03 23.23 3.03
N GLY A 194 12.80 22.95 2.60
CA GLY A 194 11.77 23.98 2.41
C GLY A 194 11.37 24.65 3.73
N ILE A 195 11.20 23.85 4.79
CA ILE A 195 10.84 24.33 6.14
C ILE A 195 11.96 25.17 6.75
N ASP A 196 13.19 24.67 6.68
CA ASP A 196 14.35 25.25 7.37
C ASP A 196 14.86 26.51 6.66
N ARG A 197 14.69 26.61 5.34
CA ARG A 197 15.08 27.79 4.54
C ARG A 197 14.02 28.89 4.54
N ALA A 198 12.88 28.70 5.20
CA ALA A 198 11.86 29.74 5.32
C ALA A 198 12.44 31.01 5.98
N PRO A 199 12.10 32.22 5.50
CA PRO A 199 12.61 33.48 6.05
C PRO A 199 12.40 33.60 7.57
N ARG A 200 13.33 34.29 8.25
CA ARG A 200 13.15 34.62 9.67
C ARG A 200 11.90 35.49 9.84
N GLY A 201 11.00 35.06 10.73
CA GLY A 201 9.70 35.70 10.95
C GLY A 201 8.52 35.00 10.25
N THR A 202 8.77 33.99 9.39
CA THR A 202 7.70 33.13 8.87
C THR A 202 7.10 32.29 10.00
N ASP A 203 5.76 32.32 10.10
CA ASP A 203 5.00 31.54 11.06
C ASP A 203 5.01 30.04 10.74
N ASN A 204 4.47 29.23 11.64
CA ASN A 204 4.51 27.77 11.51
C ASN A 204 3.78 27.29 10.25
N LEU A 205 2.66 27.91 9.89
CA LEU A 205 1.89 27.54 8.70
C LEU A 205 2.61 27.92 7.41
N GLY A 206 3.28 29.07 7.36
CA GLY A 206 4.12 29.47 6.24
C GLY A 206 5.35 28.57 6.06
N ARG A 207 5.93 28.05 7.15
CA ARG A 207 7.01 27.05 7.11
C ARG A 207 6.53 25.71 6.57
N ILE A 208 5.37 25.23 7.05
CA ILE A 208 4.74 24.01 6.53
C ILE A 208 4.48 24.15 5.02
N TYR A 209 3.93 25.30 4.60
CA TYR A 209 3.70 25.60 3.19
C TYR A 209 4.99 25.58 2.36
N ALA A 210 6.08 26.17 2.87
CA ALA A 210 7.38 26.13 2.20
C ALA A 210 7.91 24.70 2.02
N GLY A 211 7.67 23.81 2.99
CA GLY A 211 7.95 22.38 2.87
C GLY A 211 7.16 21.70 1.74
N ILE A 212 5.86 21.97 1.64
CA ILE A 212 5.00 21.43 0.56
C ILE A 212 5.49 21.90 -0.81
N VAL A 213 5.75 23.20 -0.97
CA VAL A 213 6.23 23.78 -2.23
C VAL A 213 7.58 23.19 -2.63
N SER A 214 8.48 22.98 -1.68
CA SER A 214 9.79 22.39 -1.93
C SER A 214 9.68 20.93 -2.42
N TYR A 215 8.73 20.17 -1.90
CA TYR A 215 8.52 18.77 -2.27
C TYR A 215 7.71 18.59 -3.55
N ARG A 216 6.58 19.30 -3.69
CA ARG A 216 5.61 19.13 -4.79
C ARG A 216 5.80 20.11 -5.95
N GLY A 217 6.63 21.12 -5.77
CA GLY A 217 6.72 22.27 -6.66
C GLY A 217 5.64 23.31 -6.39
N GLU A 218 5.86 24.53 -6.87
CA GLU A 218 4.87 25.61 -6.76
C GLU A 218 3.72 25.37 -7.75
N MET A 219 2.55 25.06 -7.21
CA MET A 219 1.33 24.85 -7.97
C MET A 219 0.41 26.06 -7.85
N LYS A 220 -0.38 26.33 -8.90
CA LYS A 220 -1.43 27.36 -8.86
C LYS A 220 -2.49 27.04 -7.79
N CYS A 221 -2.72 25.75 -7.54
CA CYS A 221 -3.67 25.26 -6.57
C CYS A 221 -3.29 23.86 -6.10
N TYR A 222 -3.44 23.60 -4.81
CA TYR A 222 -3.27 22.28 -4.21
C TYR A 222 -4.64 21.67 -3.94
N ASP A 223 -4.88 20.47 -4.47
CA ASP A 223 -6.10 19.72 -4.22
C ASP A 223 -5.96 18.90 -2.93
N THR A 224 -6.69 19.28 -1.88
CA THR A 224 -6.67 18.57 -0.60
C THR A 224 -7.39 17.23 -0.63
N ASN A 225 -8.17 16.94 -1.67
CA ASN A 225 -8.83 15.67 -1.87
C ASN A 225 -8.05 14.70 -2.75
N GLU A 226 -6.85 15.06 -3.21
CA GLU A 226 -6.02 14.21 -4.07
C GLU A 226 -5.78 12.80 -3.50
N PHE A 227 -5.72 12.70 -2.17
CA PHE A 227 -5.53 11.44 -1.44
C PHE A 227 -6.83 10.93 -0.79
N ASN A 228 -7.96 11.62 -0.99
CA ASN A 228 -9.23 11.39 -0.31
C ASN A 228 -10.26 10.73 -1.24
N THR A 229 -9.82 9.72 -1.99
CA THR A 229 -10.69 8.92 -2.84
C THR A 229 -11.56 8.00 -1.98
N THR A 230 -12.86 8.29 -1.93
CA THR A 230 -13.84 7.72 -1.01
C THR A 230 -14.47 6.40 -1.45
N ASP A 231 -13.99 5.79 -2.54
CA ASP A 231 -14.64 4.60 -3.09
C ASP A 231 -13.62 3.53 -3.39
N GLU A 232 -13.77 2.35 -2.79
CA GLU A 232 -13.00 1.13 -3.07
C GLU A 232 -12.90 0.91 -4.60
N THR A 233 -13.97 1.25 -5.32
CA THR A 233 -14.06 1.12 -6.77
C THR A 233 -13.27 2.16 -7.59
N SER A 234 -12.95 3.32 -7.02
CA SER A 234 -12.30 4.43 -7.75
C SER A 234 -10.78 4.32 -7.82
N VAL A 235 -10.18 3.58 -6.88
CA VAL A 235 -8.73 3.38 -6.77
C VAL A 235 -8.36 1.90 -6.97
N GLY A 236 -9.33 1.01 -7.13
CA GLY A 236 -9.10 -0.42 -7.33
C GLY A 236 -8.70 -1.19 -6.07
N TRP A 237 -9.36 -0.87 -4.95
CA TRP A 237 -9.26 -1.55 -3.65
C TRP A 237 -10.42 -2.54 -3.45
#